data_AF-A0A658NFE2-F1
#
_entry.id   AF-A0A658NFE2-F1
#
_cell.length_a   1.000
_cell.length_b   1.000
_cell.length_c   1.000
_cell.angle_alpha   90.00
_cell.angle_beta   90.00
_cell.angle_gamma   90.00
#
_symmetry.space_group_name_H-M   'P 1'
#
loop_
_entity.id
_entity.type
_entity.pdbx_description
1 polymer ?
#
loop_
_entity_poly.entity_id
_entity_poly.type
_entity_poly.pdbx_seq_one_letter_code
_entity_poly.pdbx_strand_id
1 'polypeptide(L)' 'PHWDESKCIQCNQCAFVCPHATIRPFALTADEAANAPENTRMLDVKIPKDTGYKFTMAISPLDCMGCSVCAGVCPK' A
#
# COMPACT_ATOMS: atom_id res chain seq x y z
N PRO A 1 -7.49 6.49 6.45
CA PRO A 1 -7.88 5.20 5.81
C PRO A 1 -7.16 4.06 6.53
N HIS A 2 -7.69 2.84 6.49
CA HIS A 2 -7.03 1.64 7.01
C HIS A 2 -6.94 0.61 5.88
N TRP A 3 -5.73 0.16 5.56
CA TRP A 3 -5.53 -0.82 4.50
C TRP A 3 -5.96 -2.22 4.96
N ASP A 4 -6.67 -2.93 4.08
CA ASP A 4 -7.06 -4.33 4.21
C ASP A 4 -6.38 -5.11 3.08
N GLU A 5 -5.28 -5.76 3.43
CA GLU A 5 -4.42 -6.51 2.53
C GLU A 5 -5.15 -7.71 1.89
N SER A 6 -6.16 -8.28 2.56
CA SER A 6 -6.91 -9.43 2.05
C SER A 6 -7.76 -9.11 0.83
N LYS A 7 -8.16 -7.83 0.67
CA LYS A 7 -8.98 -7.34 -0.44
C LYS A 7 -8.16 -6.60 -1.51
N CYS A 8 -6.91 -6.25 -1.21
CA CYS A 8 -6.13 -5.39 -2.08
C CYS A 8 -5.73 -6.07 -3.39
N ILE A 9 -6.05 -5.43 -4.53
CA ILE A 9 -5.68 -5.89 -5.87
C ILE A 9 -4.40 -5.25 -6.42
N GLN A 10 -3.71 -4.39 -5.64
CA GLN A 10 -2.45 -3.73 -6.01
C GLN A 10 -2.55 -2.80 -7.23
N CYS A 11 -3.69 -2.10 -7.41
CA CYS A 11 -3.92 -1.20 -8.54
C CYS A 11 -3.36 0.22 -8.37
N ASN A 12 -2.88 0.57 -7.18
CA ASN A 12 -2.33 1.90 -6.82
C ASN A 12 -3.26 3.10 -7.00
N GLN A 13 -4.55 2.92 -7.33
CA GLN A 13 -5.48 4.04 -7.50
C GLN A 13 -5.64 4.89 -6.24
N CYS A 14 -5.68 4.27 -5.06
CA CYS A 14 -5.77 4.96 -3.78
C CYS A 14 -4.58 5.93 -3.53
N ALA A 15 -3.39 5.57 -3.99
CA ALA A 15 -2.20 6.43 -3.94
C ALA A 15 -2.23 7.51 -5.02
N PHE A 16 -2.62 7.13 -6.25
CA PHE A 16 -2.71 8.05 -7.38
C PHE A 16 -3.66 9.23 -7.12
N VAL A 17 -4.81 8.99 -6.50
CA VAL A 17 -5.80 10.04 -6.22
C VAL A 17 -5.54 10.81 -4.94
N CYS A 18 -4.57 10.41 -4.12
CA CYS A 18 -4.34 11.10 -2.85
C CYS A 18 -3.77 12.51 -3.11
N PRO A 19 -4.50 13.59 -2.76
CA PRO A 19 -4.07 14.95 -3.11
C PRO A 19 -2.90 15.45 -2.26
N HIS A 20 -2.46 14.67 -1.26
CA HIS A 20 -1.40 15.01 -0.32
C HIS A 20 -0.27 13.98 -0.31
N ALA A 21 -0.33 12.96 -1.18
CA ALA A 21 0.63 11.87 -1.24
C ALA A 21 0.86 11.16 0.12
N THR A 22 -0.19 10.91 0.91
CA THR A 22 -0.08 10.34 2.27
C THR A 22 -0.38 8.85 2.34
N ILE A 23 -0.72 8.23 1.21
CA ILE A 23 -0.88 6.78 1.05
C ILE A 23 -0.06 6.38 -0.17
N ARG A 24 0.89 5.46 0.00
CA ARG A 24 1.90 5.15 -1.01
C ARG A 24 2.13 3.63 -1.07
N PRO A 25 2.26 3.06 -2.28
CA PRO A 25 2.69 1.69 -2.46
C PRO A 25 4.21 1.59 -2.36
N PHE A 26 4.70 0.51 -1.76
CA PHE A 26 6.11 0.16 -1.72
C PHE A 26 6.31 -1.26 -2.23
N ALA A 27 7.30 -1.44 -3.10
CA ALA A 27 7.84 -2.75 -3.47
C ALA A 27 9.16 -2.93 -2.71
N LEU A 28 9.21 -3.92 -1.82
CA LEU A 28 10.32 -4.19 -0.93
C LEU A 28 11.05 -5.43 -1.42
N THR A 29 12.37 -5.35 -1.50
CA THR A 29 13.24 -6.52 -1.65
C THR A 29 13.05 -7.49 -0.47
N ALA A 30 13.55 -8.72 -0.60
CA ALA A 30 13.50 -9.69 0.49
C ALA A 30 14.20 -9.17 1.77
N ASP A 31 15.33 -8.48 1.61
CA ASP A 31 16.10 -7.92 2.73
C ASP A 31 15.36 -6.74 3.38
N GLU A 32 14.75 -5.85 2.60
CA GLU A 32 13.94 -4.74 3.13
C GLU A 32 12.69 -5.27 3.84
N ALA A 33 12.06 -6.31 3.31
CA ALA A 33 10.91 -6.95 3.94
C ALA A 33 11.28 -7.61 5.27
N ALA A 34 12.45 -8.25 5.36
CA ALA A 34 12.95 -8.87 6.59
C ALA A 34 13.31 -7.84 7.67
N ASN A 35 13.73 -6.63 7.27
CA ASN A 35 14.08 -5.55 8.19
C ASN A 35 12.93 -4.57 8.48
N ALA A 36 11.75 -4.80 7.91
CA ALA A 36 10.59 -3.94 8.16
C ALA A 36 10.09 -4.11 9.60
N PRO A 37 9.42 -3.08 10.17
CA PRO A 37 8.77 -3.20 11.46
C PRO A 37 7.83 -4.42 11.52
N GLU A 38 7.79 -5.12 12.65
CA GLU A 38 7.02 -6.38 12.82
C GLU A 38 5.55 -6.27 12.41
N ASN A 39 4.94 -5.09 12.60
CA ASN A 39 3.55 -4.83 12.29
C ASN A 39 3.31 -4.43 10.82
N THR A 40 4.34 -4.45 9.99
CA THR A 40 4.23 -4.11 8.56
C THR A 40 3.52 -5.23 7.85
N ARG A 41 2.28 -4.96 7.44
CA ARG A 41 1.51 -5.89 6.62
C ARG A 41 2.03 -5.86 5.20
N MET A 42 2.19 -7.04 4.60
CA MET A 42 2.76 -7.20 3.27
C MET A 42 2.05 -8.31 2.51
N LEU A 43 2.11 -8.22 1.19
CA LEU A 43 1.66 -9.24 0.24
C LEU A 43 2.80 -9.54 -0.74
N ASP A 44 2.71 -10.61 -1.50
CA ASP A 44 3.54 -10.76 -2.69
C ASP A 44 3.07 -9.82 -3.80
N VAL A 45 3.98 -9.25 -4.57
CA VAL A 45 3.61 -8.52 -5.79
C VAL A 45 2.89 -9.48 -6.75
N LYS A 46 1.67 -9.11 -7.16
CA LYS A 46 0.81 -9.92 -8.03
C LYS A 46 1.19 -9.80 -9.50
N ILE A 47 1.56 -8.58 -9.93
CA ILE A 47 1.86 -8.26 -11.33
C ILE A 47 3.03 -7.25 -11.40
N PRO A 48 4.09 -7.53 -12.18
CA PRO A 48 4.37 -8.81 -12.84
C PRO A 48 4.55 -9.94 -11.81
N LYS A 49 4.35 -11.19 -12.25
CA LYS A 49 4.53 -12.37 -11.40
C LYS A 49 6.02 -12.63 -11.15
N ASP A 50 6.32 -13.39 -10.09
CA ASP A 50 7.64 -13.96 -9.80
C ASP A 50 8.78 -12.93 -9.65
N THR A 51 8.45 -11.73 -9.18
CA THR A 51 9.43 -10.66 -9.01
C THR A 51 10.31 -10.80 -7.77
N GLY A 52 9.88 -11.61 -6.79
CA GLY A 52 10.51 -11.70 -5.47
C GLY A 52 10.26 -10.49 -4.56
N TYR A 53 9.53 -9.46 -5.03
CA TYR A 53 9.21 -8.30 -4.22
C TYR A 53 7.98 -8.52 -3.33
N LYS A 54 8.02 -7.92 -2.15
CA LYS A 54 6.85 -7.75 -1.27
C LYS A 54 6.19 -6.40 -1.52
N PHE A 55 4.88 -6.38 -1.52
CA PHE A 55 4.06 -5.19 -1.65
C PHE A 55 3.50 -4.77 -0.29
N THR A 56 3.58 -3.49 0.03
CA THR A 56 2.83 -2.89 1.14
C THR A 56 2.23 -1.56 0.76
N MET A 57 1.04 -1.25 1.30
CA MET A 57 0.42 0.06 1.18
C MET A 57 0.57 0.79 2.52
N ALA A 58 1.55 1.70 2.60
CA ALA A 58 1.78 2.46 3.80
C ALA A 58 0.99 3.78 3.78
N ILE A 59 0.49 4.16 4.94
CA ILE A 59 -0.25 5.40 5.15
C ILE A 59 0.54 6.23 6.16
N SER A 60 0.80 7.50 5.86
CA SER A 60 1.28 8.47 6.85
C SER A 60 0.08 9.00 7.62
N PRO A 61 -0.18 8.56 8.87
CA PRO A 61 -1.36 8.97 9.61
C PRO A 61 -1.31 10.44 10.02
N LEU A 62 -0.12 11.00 10.23
CA LEU A 62 0.06 12.38 10.70
C LEU A 62 -0.08 13.41 9.57
N ASP A 63 0.19 13.01 8.33
CA ASP A 63 0.01 13.88 7.16
C ASP A 63 -1.40 13.76 6.54
N CYS A 64 -2.13 12.69 6.88
CA CYS A 64 -3.42 12.40 6.26
C CYS A 64 -4.50 13.39 6.70
N MET A 65 -5.09 14.10 5.72
CA MET A 65 -6.15 15.08 5.97
C MET A 65 -7.57 14.49 6.11
N GLY A 66 -7.73 13.17 6.22
CA GLY A 66 -9.05 12.53 6.44
C GLY A 66 -10.07 12.63 5.29
N CYS A 67 -9.70 13.17 4.11
CA CYS A 67 -10.63 13.46 3.00
C CYS A 67 -11.33 12.25 2.34
N SER A 68 -10.92 11.02 2.64
CA SER A 68 -11.55 9.77 2.16
C SER A 68 -11.59 9.53 0.63
N VAL A 69 -10.95 10.38 -0.19
CA VAL A 69 -10.86 10.20 -1.65
C VAL A 69 -10.30 8.84 -2.05
N CYS A 70 -9.24 8.39 -1.36
CA CYS A 70 -8.61 7.10 -1.61
C CYS A 70 -9.55 5.90 -1.35
N ALA A 71 -10.42 5.99 -0.33
CA ALA A 71 -11.39 4.94 -0.05
C ALA A 71 -12.55 4.97 -1.06
N GLY A 72 -12.96 6.16 -1.50
CA GLY A 72 -14.02 6.32 -2.51
C GLY A 72 -13.66 5.77 -3.88
N VAL A 73 -12.38 5.86 -4.29
CA VAL A 73 -11.92 5.31 -5.58
C VAL A 73 -11.55 3.82 -5.49
N CYS A 74 -11.33 3.27 -4.30
CA CYS A 74 -10.80 1.92 -4.17
C CYS A 74 -11.72 0.91 -4.86
N PRO A 75 -11.26 0.20 -5.91
CA PRO A 75 -12.05 -0.85 -6.51
C PRO A 75 -12.30 -1.93 -5.45
N LYS A 76 -13.55 -2.39 -5.38
CA LYS A 76 -13.99 -3.40 -4.42
C LYS A 76 -13.28 -4.72 -4.64
#